data_AF-G3VQ46-F1
#
_entry.id   AF-G3VQ46-F1
#
_cell.length_a   1.000
_cell.length_b   1.000
_cell.length_c   1.000
_cell.angle_alpha   90.00
_cell.angle_beta   90.00
_cell.angle_gamma   90.00
#
_symmetry.space_group_name_H-M   'P 1'
#
loop_
_entity.id
_entity.type
_entity.pdbx_description
1 polymer ?
#
loop_
_entity_poly.entity_id
_entity_poly.type
_entity_poly.pdbx_seq_one_letter_code
_entity_poly.pdbx_strand_id
1 'polypeptide(L)'
;MRVHELENLKDKIQELKTIINFQEKSRLLQTKAFEDKTSQNKDLIHILQKNLRHFQQDWTVAKRVAREKLRKYVFDRVNVHNVMLHLVRQRGEMLESMQTELDHLLDQQNYSKEELKQLQMIRQLENNIEKTMIKIDTCQNIYMLYIRLLDYLKNELAHYPQELDKLQHMVVQYQKDLTDMNLMTQEAIKLTEEAKVNMTEMETAFLAERRAREQKLTQQKKMIEKIQSASSEKQRRGRLEMEYTSNLMTPEPVKGKKQSLSKSDMEYQAAVTQIVDKVKNAVQCSHLWDIAGRFLAQKNTQENLLQQTEEYEQKRKELEAQLQKLDLERAVLKFHQSPDVNKIDSFKDQEERMKELLEEAKERLELENHKLVKSEQLLLNIELGIDNLFLRLISIPLPSEKGFPSPADSKDAYSKLQYCEKKLIHLIERTKDYVDICEESSQKVKDFLEETTLHQKHNVRIAFEDAYEDETESFQFPDVESTFVLSRDDIKKQSDNLIEAKLKNNKRPKKK
;
A
#
# COMPACT_ATOMS: atom_id res chain seq x y z
N MET A 1 130.41 -124.36 -55.62
CA MET A 1 129.45 -123.30 -55.99
C MET A 1 128.02 -123.83 -55.96
N ARG A 2 127.44 -124.01 -54.76
CA ARG A 2 126.03 -124.45 -54.56
C ARG A 2 125.51 -124.22 -53.12
N VAL A 3 126.40 -123.93 -52.17
CA VAL A 3 126.06 -123.64 -50.77
C VAL A 3 125.68 -122.16 -50.55
N HIS A 4 126.24 -121.24 -51.34
CA HIS A 4 125.97 -119.79 -51.19
C HIS A 4 124.57 -119.35 -51.67
N GLU A 5 123.87 -120.15 -52.47
CA GLU A 5 122.52 -119.82 -52.97
C GLU A 5 121.40 -120.27 -52.02
N LEU A 6 121.61 -121.33 -51.22
CA LEU A 6 120.64 -121.84 -50.24
C LEU A 6 120.60 -120.99 -48.95
N GLU A 7 121.76 -120.48 -48.53
CA GLU A 7 121.87 -119.59 -47.37
C GLU A 7 121.19 -118.24 -47.66
N ASN A 8 121.39 -117.71 -48.88
CA ASN A 8 120.74 -116.50 -49.38
C ASN A 8 119.20 -116.65 -49.49
N LEU A 9 118.69 -117.84 -49.81
CA LEU A 9 117.24 -118.13 -49.84
C LEU A 9 116.63 -118.25 -48.43
N LYS A 10 117.37 -118.84 -47.47
CA LYS A 10 116.92 -118.99 -46.09
C LYS A 10 116.85 -117.64 -45.36
N ASP A 11 117.84 -116.78 -45.60
CA ASP A 11 117.82 -115.41 -45.10
C ASP A 11 116.68 -114.60 -45.71
N LYS A 12 116.41 -114.77 -47.02
CA LYS A 12 115.26 -114.11 -47.68
C LYS A 12 113.90 -114.57 -47.14
N ILE A 13 113.75 -115.85 -46.80
CA ILE A 13 112.52 -116.37 -46.17
C ILE A 13 112.36 -115.85 -44.74
N GLN A 14 113.45 -115.77 -43.97
CA GLN A 14 113.42 -115.22 -42.62
C GLN A 14 113.10 -113.71 -42.65
N GLU A 15 113.69 -112.99 -43.60
CA GLU A 15 113.41 -111.58 -43.87
C GLU A 15 111.95 -111.37 -44.29
N LEU A 16 111.42 -112.18 -45.22
CA LEU A 16 110.00 -112.16 -45.59
C LEU A 16 109.07 -112.47 -44.40
N LYS A 17 109.40 -113.43 -43.53
CA LYS A 17 108.62 -113.69 -42.30
C LYS A 17 108.65 -112.50 -41.34
N THR A 18 109.79 -111.84 -41.19
CA THR A 18 109.87 -110.63 -40.36
C THR A 18 109.07 -109.48 -40.98
N ILE A 19 109.12 -109.30 -42.30
CA ILE A 19 108.33 -108.31 -43.02
C ILE A 19 106.83 -108.59 -42.86
N ILE A 20 106.39 -109.84 -43.02
CA ILE A 20 104.98 -110.24 -42.83
C ILE A 20 104.53 -109.98 -41.40
N ASN A 21 105.33 -110.33 -40.39
CA ASN A 21 104.99 -110.08 -38.99
C ASN A 21 104.93 -108.58 -38.66
N PHE A 22 105.84 -107.77 -39.22
CA PHE A 22 105.76 -106.30 -39.13
C PHE A 22 104.54 -105.74 -39.87
N GLN A 23 104.18 -106.28 -41.03
CA GLN A 23 102.98 -105.90 -41.77
C GLN A 23 101.70 -106.27 -41.00
N GLU A 24 101.63 -107.43 -40.37
CA GLU A 24 100.51 -107.84 -39.52
C GLU A 24 100.40 -106.98 -38.26
N LYS A 25 101.52 -106.70 -37.57
CA LYS A 25 101.53 -105.76 -36.43
C LYS A 25 101.14 -104.35 -36.84
N SER A 26 101.63 -103.87 -37.98
CA SER A 26 101.25 -102.57 -38.53
C SER A 26 99.75 -102.54 -38.84
N ARG A 27 99.20 -103.61 -39.44
CA ARG A 27 97.76 -103.74 -39.71
C ARG A 27 96.94 -103.72 -38.42
N LEU A 28 97.36 -104.45 -37.38
CA LEU A 28 96.70 -104.48 -36.07
C LEU A 28 96.74 -103.13 -35.35
N LEU A 29 97.87 -102.43 -35.39
CA LEU A 29 98.00 -101.08 -34.85
C LEU A 29 97.14 -100.09 -35.64
N GLN A 30 97.06 -100.24 -36.96
CA GLN A 30 96.24 -99.40 -37.81
C GLN A 30 94.75 -99.63 -37.57
N THR A 31 94.31 -100.88 -37.37
CA THR A 31 92.92 -101.18 -36.98
C THR A 31 92.60 -100.66 -35.58
N LYS A 32 93.49 -100.84 -34.61
CA LYS A 32 93.29 -100.33 -33.24
C LYS A 32 93.25 -98.80 -33.22
N ALA A 33 94.15 -98.13 -33.95
CA ALA A 33 94.12 -96.67 -34.08
C ALA A 33 92.85 -96.18 -34.80
N PHE A 34 92.32 -96.95 -35.75
CA PHE A 34 91.04 -96.64 -36.38
C PHE A 34 89.88 -96.83 -35.39
N GLU A 35 89.84 -97.93 -34.63
CA GLU A 35 88.84 -98.18 -33.60
C GLU A 35 88.84 -97.10 -32.51
N ASP A 36 90.01 -96.74 -31.97
CA ASP A 36 90.14 -95.68 -30.96
C ASP A 36 89.66 -94.33 -31.52
N LYS A 37 90.02 -93.99 -32.77
CA LYS A 37 89.49 -92.79 -33.45
C LYS A 37 87.98 -92.85 -33.66
N THR A 38 87.43 -94.01 -34.00
CA THR A 38 85.97 -94.16 -34.13
C THR A 38 85.27 -94.04 -32.78
N SER A 39 85.86 -94.53 -31.69
CA SER A 39 85.32 -94.36 -30.34
C SER A 39 85.36 -92.90 -29.91
N GLN A 40 86.49 -92.22 -30.09
CA GLN A 40 86.62 -90.79 -29.84
C GLN A 40 85.62 -89.95 -30.66
N ASN A 41 85.46 -90.29 -31.95
CA ASN A 41 84.47 -89.63 -32.79
C ASN A 41 83.04 -89.86 -32.29
N LYS A 42 82.71 -91.07 -31.81
CA LYS A 42 81.39 -91.36 -31.21
C LYS A 42 81.16 -90.54 -29.95
N ASP A 43 82.15 -90.44 -29.07
CA ASP A 43 82.07 -89.64 -27.84
C ASP A 43 81.91 -88.16 -28.15
N LEU A 44 82.66 -87.63 -29.10
CA LEU A 44 82.52 -86.25 -29.58
C LEU A 44 81.13 -86.00 -30.19
N ILE A 45 80.63 -86.91 -31.03
CA ILE A 45 79.27 -86.82 -31.60
C ILE A 45 78.23 -86.82 -30.47
N HIS A 46 78.38 -87.66 -29.46
CA HIS A 46 77.45 -87.71 -28.33
C HIS A 46 77.47 -86.39 -27.54
N ILE A 47 78.65 -85.80 -27.29
CA ILE A 47 78.79 -84.50 -26.65
C ILE A 47 78.13 -83.39 -27.49
N LEU A 48 78.38 -83.35 -28.80
CA LEU A 48 77.78 -82.38 -29.70
C LEU A 48 76.24 -82.49 -29.75
N GLN A 49 75.72 -83.72 -29.83
CA GLN A 49 74.28 -83.97 -29.78
C GLN A 49 73.67 -83.53 -28.43
N LYS A 50 74.38 -83.78 -27.32
CA LYS A 50 73.96 -83.32 -26.00
C LYS A 50 73.90 -81.79 -25.95
N ASN A 51 74.95 -81.10 -26.41
CA ASN A 51 75.01 -79.64 -26.43
C ASN A 51 73.92 -79.04 -27.33
N LEU A 52 73.67 -79.64 -28.50
CA LEU A 52 72.59 -79.21 -29.40
C LEU A 52 71.22 -79.35 -28.75
N ARG A 53 70.96 -80.45 -28.02
CA ARG A 53 69.71 -80.63 -27.25
C ARG A 53 69.56 -79.59 -26.15
N HIS A 54 70.63 -79.28 -25.41
CA HIS A 54 70.59 -78.25 -24.36
C HIS A 54 70.33 -76.87 -24.97
N PHE A 55 71.06 -76.49 -26.02
CA PHE A 55 70.84 -75.24 -26.74
C PHE A 55 69.41 -75.12 -27.28
N GLN A 56 68.86 -76.20 -27.83
CA GLN A 56 67.48 -76.21 -28.31
C GLN A 56 66.47 -76.05 -27.15
N GLN A 57 66.71 -76.71 -26.01
CA GLN A 57 65.89 -76.53 -24.80
C GLN A 57 65.99 -75.09 -24.28
N ASP A 58 67.18 -74.55 -24.10
CA ASP A 58 67.41 -73.18 -23.64
C ASP A 58 66.77 -72.15 -24.57
N TRP A 59 66.90 -72.35 -25.89
CA TRP A 59 66.24 -71.51 -26.89
C TRP A 59 64.72 -71.56 -26.77
N THR A 60 64.13 -72.75 -26.57
CA THR A 60 62.67 -72.87 -26.38
C THR A 60 62.19 -72.19 -25.10
N VAL A 61 62.95 -72.30 -24.00
CA VAL A 61 62.65 -71.63 -22.73
C VAL A 61 62.80 -70.11 -22.88
N ALA A 62 63.90 -69.62 -23.44
CA ALA A 62 64.14 -68.21 -23.69
C ALA A 62 63.04 -67.58 -24.57
N LYS A 63 62.65 -68.27 -25.65
CA LYS A 63 61.54 -67.86 -26.51
C LYS A 63 60.21 -67.80 -25.77
N ARG A 64 59.95 -68.75 -24.87
CA ARG A 64 58.73 -68.76 -24.03
C ARG A 64 58.73 -67.59 -23.04
N VAL A 65 59.85 -67.37 -22.34
CA VAL A 65 59.99 -66.25 -21.39
C VAL A 65 59.86 -64.90 -22.09
N ALA A 66 60.48 -64.72 -23.26
CA ALA A 66 60.35 -63.49 -24.05
C ALA A 66 58.89 -63.24 -24.49
N ARG A 67 58.19 -64.28 -24.93
CA ARG A 67 56.76 -64.20 -25.26
C ARG A 67 55.92 -63.84 -24.05
N GLU A 68 56.20 -64.40 -22.89
CA GLU A 68 55.44 -64.11 -21.66
C GLU A 68 55.68 -62.69 -21.16
N LYS A 69 56.93 -62.21 -21.20
CA LYS A 69 57.26 -60.81 -20.88
C LYS A 69 56.53 -59.84 -21.82
N LEU A 70 56.49 -60.14 -23.12
CA LEU A 70 55.76 -59.31 -24.08
C LEU A 70 54.25 -59.34 -23.83
N ARG A 71 53.67 -60.52 -23.56
CA ARG A 71 52.25 -60.65 -23.20
C ARG A 71 51.90 -59.83 -21.97
N LYS A 72 52.71 -59.93 -20.90
CA LYS A 72 52.53 -59.16 -19.68
C LYS A 72 52.62 -57.66 -19.96
N TYR A 73 53.62 -57.21 -20.70
CA TYR A 73 53.77 -55.79 -21.06
C TYR A 73 52.57 -55.25 -21.85
N VAL A 74 52.09 -56.02 -22.84
CA VAL A 74 50.91 -55.63 -23.63
C VAL A 74 49.66 -55.60 -22.75
N PHE A 75 49.49 -56.59 -21.87
CA PHE A 75 48.37 -56.63 -20.93
C PHE A 75 48.39 -55.43 -19.98
N ASP A 76 49.53 -55.13 -19.36
CA ASP A 76 49.69 -53.98 -18.45
C ASP A 76 49.40 -52.67 -19.19
N ARG A 77 49.85 -52.51 -20.45
CA ARG A 77 49.57 -51.34 -21.28
C ARG A 77 48.09 -51.20 -21.64
N VAL A 78 47.43 -52.29 -22.01
CA VAL A 78 45.98 -52.29 -22.29
C VAL A 78 45.19 -51.99 -21.02
N ASN A 79 45.60 -52.52 -19.88
CA ASN A 79 44.95 -52.25 -18.61
C ASN A 79 45.05 -50.75 -18.24
N VAL A 80 46.24 -50.15 -18.38
CA VAL A 80 46.42 -48.70 -18.20
C VAL A 80 45.55 -47.90 -19.18
N HIS A 81 45.49 -48.31 -20.45
CA HIS A 81 44.63 -47.66 -21.43
C HIS A 81 43.14 -47.74 -21.06
N ASN A 82 42.66 -48.91 -20.63
CA ASN A 82 41.27 -49.08 -20.19
C ASN A 82 40.94 -48.20 -18.99
N VAL A 83 41.82 -48.13 -17.99
CA VAL A 83 41.66 -47.23 -16.84
C VAL A 83 41.59 -45.78 -17.28
N MET A 84 42.48 -45.34 -18.17
CA MET A 84 42.46 -43.98 -18.71
C MET A 84 41.18 -43.69 -19.51
N LEU A 85 40.71 -44.65 -20.30
CA LEU A 85 39.47 -44.52 -21.06
C LEU A 85 38.25 -44.36 -20.14
N HIS A 86 38.19 -45.13 -19.04
CA HIS A 86 37.14 -44.97 -18.03
C HIS A 86 37.20 -43.59 -17.35
N LEU A 87 38.39 -43.11 -16.99
CA LEU A 87 38.56 -41.77 -16.40
C LEU A 87 38.14 -40.65 -17.36
N VAL A 88 38.48 -40.77 -18.65
CA VAL A 88 38.05 -39.80 -19.67
C VAL A 88 36.54 -39.80 -19.83
N ARG A 89 35.90 -40.98 -19.83
CA ARG A 89 34.42 -41.08 -19.87
C ARG A 89 33.78 -40.44 -18.65
N GLN A 90 34.24 -40.76 -17.44
CA GLN A 90 33.73 -40.15 -16.21
C GLN A 90 33.87 -38.62 -16.22
N ARG A 91 35.01 -38.10 -16.69
CA ARG A 91 35.20 -36.65 -16.83
C ARG A 91 34.28 -36.05 -17.89
N GLY A 92 34.03 -36.75 -19.00
CA GLY A 92 33.08 -36.34 -20.03
C GLY A 92 31.65 -36.25 -19.47
N GLU A 93 31.20 -37.29 -18.77
CA GLU A 93 29.88 -37.33 -18.12
C GLU A 93 29.73 -36.20 -17.08
N MET A 94 30.78 -35.93 -16.29
CA MET A 94 30.76 -34.82 -15.32
C MET A 94 30.67 -33.46 -16.02
N LEU A 95 31.40 -33.26 -17.12
CA LEU A 95 31.36 -32.02 -17.89
C LEU A 95 29.99 -31.79 -18.52
N GLU A 96 29.38 -32.83 -19.11
CA GLU A 96 28.01 -32.74 -19.64
C GLU A 96 27.00 -32.42 -18.54
N SER A 97 27.15 -33.03 -17.35
CA SER A 97 26.31 -32.71 -16.19
C SER A 97 26.48 -31.25 -15.73
N MET A 98 27.71 -30.75 -15.62
CA MET A 98 27.96 -29.36 -15.24
C MET A 98 27.45 -28.37 -16.29
N GLN A 99 27.55 -28.72 -17.57
CA GLN A 99 27.11 -27.86 -18.66
C GLN A 99 25.58 -27.78 -18.74
N THR A 100 24.89 -28.91 -18.55
CA THR A 100 23.42 -28.91 -18.45
C THR A 100 22.91 -28.14 -17.23
N GLU A 101 23.61 -28.21 -16.10
CA GLU A 101 23.29 -27.41 -14.91
C GLU A 101 23.51 -25.91 -15.17
N LEU A 102 24.61 -25.54 -15.84
CA LEU A 102 24.87 -24.15 -16.23
C LEU A 102 23.80 -23.61 -17.19
N ASP A 103 23.43 -24.37 -18.21
CA ASP A 103 22.36 -23.98 -19.16
C ASP A 103 21.02 -23.81 -18.44
N HIS A 104 20.70 -24.70 -17.48
CA HIS A 104 19.49 -24.57 -16.66
C HIS A 104 19.49 -23.30 -15.80
N LEU A 105 20.63 -22.95 -15.18
CA LEU A 105 20.77 -21.73 -14.39
C LEU A 105 20.66 -20.46 -15.26
N LEU A 106 21.21 -20.49 -16.48
CA LEU A 106 21.08 -19.38 -17.43
C LEU A 106 19.63 -19.18 -17.90
N ASP A 107 18.89 -20.28 -18.13
CA ASP A 107 17.48 -20.22 -18.48
C ASP A 107 16.62 -19.68 -17.33
N GLN A 108 16.95 -19.99 -16.07
CA GLN A 108 16.29 -19.44 -14.89
C GLN A 108 16.52 -17.94 -14.69
N GLN A 109 17.62 -17.39 -15.21
CA GLN A 109 17.95 -15.97 -15.05
C GLN A 109 17.06 -15.06 -15.91
N ASN A 110 16.47 -15.60 -16.97
CA ASN A 110 15.58 -14.85 -17.85
C ASN A 110 14.15 -14.92 -17.33
N TYR A 111 13.52 -13.75 -17.12
CA TYR A 111 12.12 -13.68 -16.75
C TYR A 111 11.26 -14.49 -17.73
N SER A 112 10.46 -15.40 -17.19
CA SER A 112 9.52 -16.16 -17.99
C SER A 112 8.54 -15.20 -18.69
N LYS A 113 8.01 -15.60 -19.85
CA LYS A 113 6.93 -14.86 -20.51
C LYS A 113 5.72 -14.67 -19.57
N GLU A 114 5.50 -15.61 -18.66
CA GLU A 114 4.49 -15.53 -17.60
C GLU A 114 4.80 -14.38 -16.63
N GLU A 115 6.02 -14.32 -16.13
CA GLU A 115 6.49 -13.30 -15.16
C GLU A 115 6.50 -11.90 -15.78
N LEU A 116 6.88 -11.77 -17.05
CA LEU A 116 6.79 -10.50 -17.78
C LEU A 116 5.34 -10.01 -17.90
N LYS A 117 4.39 -10.92 -18.15
CA LYS A 117 2.95 -10.58 -18.17
C LYS A 117 2.45 -10.20 -16.78
N GLN A 118 2.91 -10.89 -15.73
CA GLN A 118 2.58 -10.55 -14.34
C GLN A 118 3.13 -9.17 -13.97
N LEU A 119 4.38 -8.85 -14.31
CA LEU A 119 4.97 -7.52 -14.11
C LEU A 119 4.19 -6.42 -14.84
N GLN A 120 3.74 -6.70 -16.07
CA GLN A 120 2.88 -5.76 -16.81
C GLN A 120 1.52 -5.57 -16.15
N MET A 121 0.91 -6.66 -15.64
CA MET A 121 -0.35 -6.62 -14.90
C MET A 121 -0.20 -5.85 -13.58
N ILE A 122 0.87 -6.09 -12.82
CA ILE A 122 1.20 -5.36 -11.59
C ILE A 122 1.28 -3.86 -11.89
N ARG A 123 2.04 -3.47 -12.92
CA ARG A 123 2.15 -2.06 -13.32
C ARG A 123 0.82 -1.45 -13.72
N GLN A 124 -0.07 -2.20 -14.37
CA GLN A 124 -1.42 -1.72 -14.70
C GLN A 124 -2.28 -1.56 -13.45
N LEU A 125 -2.21 -2.50 -12.50
CA LEU A 125 -2.94 -2.42 -11.24
C LEU A 125 -2.45 -1.24 -10.40
N GLU A 126 -1.14 -1.04 -10.29
CA GLU A 126 -0.54 0.13 -9.61
C GLU A 126 -1.06 1.45 -10.20
N ASN A 127 -1.03 1.60 -11.52
CA ASN A 127 -1.57 2.80 -12.20
C ASN A 127 -3.07 3.00 -11.93
N ASN A 128 -3.85 1.91 -11.88
CA ASN A 128 -5.28 2.00 -11.62
C ASN A 128 -5.55 2.37 -10.16
N ILE A 129 -4.76 1.84 -9.22
CA ILE A 129 -4.81 2.20 -7.80
C ILE A 129 -4.47 3.67 -7.62
N GLU A 130 -3.38 4.16 -8.22
CA GLU A 130 -2.97 5.57 -8.12
C GLU A 130 -4.06 6.52 -8.68
N LYS A 131 -4.62 6.21 -9.85
CA LYS A 131 -5.76 6.96 -10.42
C LYS A 131 -6.98 6.97 -9.49
N THR A 132 -7.22 5.88 -8.77
CA THR A 132 -8.34 5.76 -7.85
C THR A 132 -8.08 6.56 -6.57
N MET A 133 -6.86 6.57 -6.06
CA MET A 133 -6.46 7.44 -4.94
C MET A 133 -6.64 8.93 -5.29
N ILE A 134 -6.20 9.36 -6.48
CA ILE A 134 -6.40 10.75 -6.95
C ILE A 134 -7.90 11.09 -7.03
N LYS A 135 -8.75 10.16 -7.49
CA LYS A 135 -10.20 10.35 -7.49
C LYS A 135 -10.77 10.46 -6.08
N ILE A 136 -10.30 9.65 -5.15
CA ILE A 136 -10.74 9.71 -3.75
C ILE A 136 -10.37 11.07 -3.14
N ASP A 137 -9.13 11.54 -3.33
CA ASP A 137 -8.66 12.82 -2.81
C ASP A 137 -9.47 13.99 -3.41
N THR A 138 -9.71 13.99 -4.72
CA THR A 138 -10.56 15.00 -5.35
C THR A 138 -12.01 14.96 -4.85
N CYS A 139 -12.60 13.78 -4.66
CA CYS A 139 -13.92 13.63 -4.04
C CYS A 139 -13.95 14.13 -2.59
N GLN A 140 -12.92 13.86 -1.80
CA GLN A 140 -12.80 14.35 -0.42
C GLN A 140 -12.71 15.88 -0.39
N ASN A 141 -11.90 16.48 -1.27
CA ASN A 141 -11.80 17.93 -1.40
C ASN A 141 -13.15 18.58 -1.78
N ILE A 142 -13.86 17.98 -2.74
CA ILE A 142 -15.21 18.42 -3.13
C ILE A 142 -16.20 18.28 -1.97
N TYR A 143 -16.17 17.16 -1.26
CA TYR A 143 -17.04 16.91 -0.10
C TYR A 143 -16.81 17.94 1.02
N MET A 144 -15.55 18.23 1.35
CA MET A 144 -15.19 19.25 2.32
C MET A 144 -15.69 20.64 1.91
N LEU A 145 -15.63 20.96 0.61
CA LEU A 145 -16.17 22.19 0.06
C LEU A 145 -17.70 22.26 0.21
N TYR A 146 -18.42 21.16 -0.07
CA TYR A 146 -19.86 21.08 0.14
C TYR A 146 -20.26 21.23 1.61
N ILE A 147 -19.54 20.61 2.53
CA ILE A 147 -19.78 20.80 3.98
C ILE A 147 -19.61 22.27 4.34
N ARG A 148 -18.50 22.89 3.91
CA ARG A 148 -18.21 24.29 4.22
C ARG A 148 -19.26 25.24 3.65
N LEU A 149 -19.74 24.99 2.43
CA LEU A 149 -20.81 25.75 1.81
C LEU A 149 -22.13 25.58 2.56
N LEU A 150 -22.45 24.35 2.98
CA LEU A 150 -23.66 24.06 3.75
C LEU A 150 -23.63 24.76 5.12
N ASP A 151 -22.47 24.78 5.79
CA ASP A 151 -22.30 25.50 7.05
C ASP A 151 -22.46 27.02 6.87
N TYR A 152 -21.88 27.58 5.81
CA TYR A 152 -22.08 28.98 5.43
C TYR A 152 -23.57 29.31 5.21
N LEU A 153 -24.27 28.50 4.43
CA LEU A 153 -25.70 28.71 4.15
C LEU A 153 -26.56 28.57 5.41
N LYS A 154 -26.23 27.63 6.31
CA LYS A 154 -26.89 27.52 7.61
C LYS A 154 -26.69 28.78 8.46
N ASN A 155 -25.47 29.32 8.45
CA ASN A 155 -25.16 30.55 9.15
C ASN A 155 -25.95 31.73 8.57
N GLU A 156 -25.99 31.91 7.24
CA GLU A 156 -26.84 32.96 6.64
C GLU A 156 -28.32 32.76 6.97
N LEU A 157 -28.82 31.52 6.86
CA LEU A 157 -30.21 31.21 7.14
C LEU A 157 -30.60 31.49 8.60
N ALA A 158 -29.66 31.39 9.53
CA ALA A 158 -29.88 31.74 10.93
C ALA A 158 -30.12 33.25 11.16
N HIS A 159 -29.67 34.13 10.25
CA HIS A 159 -29.85 35.58 10.37
C HIS A 159 -31.20 36.06 9.82
N TYR A 160 -31.77 35.38 8.82
CA TYR A 160 -33.03 35.80 8.20
C TYR A 160 -34.23 35.92 9.15
N PRO A 161 -34.46 35.00 10.11
CA PRO A 161 -35.57 35.14 11.05
C PRO A 161 -35.50 36.44 11.86
N GLN A 162 -34.31 36.86 12.28
CA GLN A 162 -34.15 38.10 13.04
C GLN A 162 -34.46 39.34 12.19
N GLU A 163 -34.01 39.37 10.94
CA GLU A 163 -34.36 40.43 9.99
C GLU A 163 -35.87 40.45 9.69
N LEU A 164 -36.48 39.27 9.55
CA LEU A 164 -37.92 39.14 9.31
C LEU A 164 -38.73 39.64 10.52
N ASP A 165 -38.31 39.30 11.75
CA ASP A 165 -38.95 39.77 12.98
C ASP A 165 -38.88 41.30 13.10
N LYS A 166 -37.74 41.91 12.72
CA LYS A 166 -37.60 43.38 12.68
C LYS A 166 -38.58 44.00 11.69
N LEU A 167 -38.67 43.47 10.46
CA LEU A 167 -39.63 43.94 9.47
C LEU A 167 -41.08 43.76 9.94
N GLN A 168 -41.40 42.60 10.51
CA GLN A 168 -42.73 42.31 11.03
C GLN A 168 -43.12 43.29 12.13
N HIS A 169 -42.21 43.60 13.06
CA HIS A 169 -42.43 44.59 14.10
C HIS A 169 -42.70 45.99 13.52
N MET A 170 -41.91 46.42 12.53
CA MET A 170 -42.13 47.72 11.86
C MET A 170 -43.50 47.78 11.18
N VAL A 171 -43.91 46.70 10.49
CA VAL A 171 -45.23 46.64 9.83
C VAL A 171 -46.36 46.74 10.85
N VAL A 172 -46.28 46.01 11.97
CA VAL A 172 -47.28 46.08 13.05
C VAL A 172 -47.34 47.49 13.63
N GLN A 173 -46.19 48.16 13.78
CA GLN A 173 -46.14 49.53 14.27
C GLN A 173 -46.79 50.51 13.29
N TYR A 174 -46.49 50.43 12.00
CA TYR A 174 -47.13 51.28 10.99
C TYR A 174 -48.64 51.00 10.86
N GLN A 175 -49.07 49.75 11.00
CA GLN A 175 -50.49 49.43 11.04
C GLN A 175 -51.18 50.10 12.23
N LYS A 176 -50.55 50.06 13.41
CA LYS A 176 -51.06 50.74 14.60
C LYS A 176 -51.14 52.26 14.41
N ASP A 177 -50.07 52.87 13.91
CA ASP A 177 -50.03 54.31 13.65
C ASP A 177 -51.13 54.73 12.66
N LEU A 178 -51.37 53.91 11.63
CA LEU A 178 -52.44 54.14 10.66
C LEU A 178 -53.84 54.01 11.28
N THR A 179 -54.05 53.02 12.16
CA THR A 179 -55.32 52.90 12.89
C THR A 179 -55.57 54.06 13.84
N ASP A 180 -54.53 54.53 14.54
CA ASP A 180 -54.62 55.67 15.46
C ASP A 180 -54.95 56.96 14.69
N MET A 181 -54.29 57.19 13.55
CA MET A 181 -54.60 58.32 12.66
C MET A 181 -56.03 58.26 12.11
N ASN A 182 -56.52 57.07 11.73
CA ASN A 182 -57.88 56.91 11.24
C ASN A 182 -58.93 57.14 12.35
N LEU A 183 -58.62 56.79 13.59
CA LEU A 183 -59.47 57.12 14.74
C LEU A 183 -59.52 58.64 14.95
N MET A 184 -58.36 59.31 14.92
CA MET A 184 -58.27 60.77 15.04
C MET A 184 -59.05 61.49 13.93
N THR A 185 -58.99 61.03 12.69
CA THR A 185 -59.77 61.64 11.59
C THR A 185 -61.26 61.44 11.78
N GLN A 186 -61.71 60.27 12.24
CA GLN A 186 -63.12 60.01 12.56
C GLN A 186 -63.61 60.90 13.70
N GLU A 187 -62.83 61.07 14.76
CA GLU A 187 -63.14 61.98 15.87
C GLU A 187 -63.21 63.44 15.39
N ALA A 188 -62.25 63.88 14.57
CA ALA A 188 -62.28 65.22 13.98
C ALA A 188 -63.53 65.43 13.10
N ILE A 189 -63.91 64.45 12.29
CA ILE A 189 -65.15 64.51 11.49
C ILE A 189 -66.37 64.63 12.41
N LYS A 190 -66.48 63.80 13.46
CA LYS A 190 -67.59 63.89 14.42
C LYS A 190 -67.66 65.25 15.09
N LEU A 191 -66.54 65.78 15.58
CA LEU A 191 -66.48 67.11 16.20
C LEU A 191 -66.90 68.22 15.22
N THR A 192 -66.49 68.13 13.95
CA THR A 192 -66.90 69.11 12.95
C THR A 192 -68.38 69.02 12.60
N GLU A 193 -68.95 67.81 12.53
CA GLU A 193 -70.40 67.62 12.32
C GLU A 193 -71.21 68.09 13.53
N GLU A 194 -70.78 67.78 14.75
CA GLU A 194 -71.40 68.30 15.98
C GLU A 194 -71.36 69.83 16.03
N ALA A 195 -70.23 70.44 15.66
CA ALA A 195 -70.10 71.90 15.57
C ALA A 195 -71.05 72.48 14.52
N LYS A 196 -71.21 71.85 13.34
CA LYS A 196 -72.17 72.27 12.32
C LYS A 196 -73.62 72.20 12.84
N VAL A 197 -74.00 71.09 13.47
CA VAL A 197 -75.35 70.93 14.05
C VAL A 197 -75.61 72.02 15.07
N ASN A 198 -74.71 72.20 16.05
CA ASN A 198 -74.82 73.25 17.07
C ASN A 198 -74.93 74.66 16.45
N MET A 199 -74.14 74.96 15.41
CA MET A 199 -74.23 76.23 14.69
C MET A 199 -75.61 76.42 14.04
N THR A 200 -76.16 75.39 13.38
CA THR A 200 -77.49 75.47 12.75
C THR A 200 -78.61 75.58 13.78
N GLU A 201 -78.50 74.90 14.93
CA GLU A 201 -79.46 75.01 16.04
C GLU A 201 -79.44 76.42 16.64
N MET A 202 -78.25 76.97 16.86
CA MET A 202 -78.09 78.34 17.36
C MET A 202 -78.60 79.37 16.34
N GLU A 203 -78.36 79.18 15.05
CA GLU A 203 -78.88 80.03 13.97
C GLU A 203 -80.42 79.98 13.90
N THR A 204 -81.02 78.78 13.95
CA THR A 204 -82.47 78.62 13.94
C THR A 204 -83.13 79.20 15.20
N ALA A 205 -82.53 79.01 16.37
CA ALA A 205 -82.97 79.62 17.63
C ALA A 205 -82.91 81.16 17.55
N PHE A 206 -81.82 81.71 17.01
CA PHE A 206 -81.67 83.15 16.80
C PHE A 206 -82.73 83.71 15.83
N LEU A 207 -82.98 83.02 14.71
CA LEU A 207 -84.03 83.42 13.77
C LEU A 207 -85.43 83.34 14.39
N ALA A 208 -85.71 82.31 15.19
CA ALA A 208 -86.98 82.17 15.92
C ALA A 208 -87.17 83.31 16.94
N GLU A 209 -86.12 83.65 17.69
CA GLU A 209 -86.12 84.78 18.62
C GLU A 209 -86.35 86.11 17.89
N ARG A 210 -85.64 86.34 16.77
CA ARG A 210 -85.82 87.52 15.93
C ARG A 210 -87.24 87.62 15.40
N ARG A 211 -87.82 86.53 14.88
CA ARG A 211 -89.23 86.49 14.44
C ARG A 211 -90.19 86.81 15.57
N ALA A 212 -89.97 86.27 16.78
CA ALA A 212 -90.80 86.56 17.95
C ALA A 212 -90.72 88.04 18.36
N ARG A 213 -89.53 88.65 18.31
CA ARG A 213 -89.33 90.10 18.53
C ARG A 213 -90.04 90.92 17.46
N GLU A 214 -89.87 90.59 16.18
CA GLU A 214 -90.55 91.27 15.07
C GLU A 214 -92.08 91.14 15.18
N GLN A 215 -92.61 89.98 15.58
CA GLN A 215 -94.04 89.79 15.84
C GLN A 215 -94.54 90.69 16.98
N LYS A 216 -93.83 90.74 18.12
CA LYS A 216 -94.15 91.65 19.24
C LYS A 216 -94.13 93.12 18.78
N LEU A 217 -93.12 93.51 18.01
CA LEU A 217 -92.96 94.87 17.48
C LEU A 217 -94.07 95.21 16.48
N THR A 218 -94.50 94.25 15.67
CA THR A 218 -95.63 94.39 14.74
C THR A 218 -96.96 94.51 15.48
N GLN A 219 -97.15 93.75 16.57
CA GLN A 219 -98.32 93.88 17.44
C GLN A 219 -98.37 95.27 18.09
N GLN A 220 -97.25 95.78 18.61
CA GLN A 220 -97.15 97.14 19.14
C GLN A 220 -97.42 98.19 18.06
N LYS A 221 -96.84 98.06 16.86
CA LYS A 221 -97.12 98.94 15.71
C LYS A 221 -98.61 98.93 15.34
N LYS A 222 -99.27 97.77 15.31
CA LYS A 222 -100.72 97.69 15.06
C LYS A 222 -101.55 98.39 16.14
N MET A 223 -101.13 98.36 17.41
CA MET A 223 -101.80 99.13 18.46
C MET A 223 -101.59 100.64 18.25
N ILE A 224 -100.38 101.07 17.91
CA ILE A 224 -100.06 102.47 17.57
C ILE A 224 -100.85 102.92 16.34
N GLU A 225 -100.92 102.09 15.30
CA GLU A 225 -101.67 102.37 14.08
C GLU A 225 -103.17 102.45 14.37
N LYS A 226 -103.73 101.62 15.26
CA LYS A 226 -105.11 101.77 15.75
C LYS A 226 -105.35 103.08 16.50
N ILE A 227 -104.37 103.54 17.28
CA ILE A 227 -104.41 104.86 17.96
C ILE A 227 -104.36 105.99 16.93
N GLN A 228 -103.51 105.85 15.90
CA GLN A 228 -103.37 106.81 14.82
C GLN A 228 -104.57 106.80 13.86
N SER A 229 -105.20 105.65 13.59
CA SER A 229 -106.38 105.53 12.72
C SER A 229 -107.65 106.06 13.40
N ALA A 230 -107.77 105.93 14.72
CA ALA A 230 -108.82 106.61 15.49
C ALA A 230 -108.64 108.13 15.54
N SER A 231 -107.40 108.62 15.36
CA SER A 231 -107.08 110.05 15.26
C SER A 231 -107.05 110.58 13.82
N SER A 232 -107.09 109.71 12.81
CA SER A 232 -106.88 110.02 11.39
C SER A 232 -108.11 109.68 10.55
N GLU A 233 -109.27 110.16 11.02
CA GLU A 233 -110.49 110.33 10.20
C GLU A 233 -110.62 111.80 9.72
N LYS A 234 -109.50 112.52 9.69
CA LYS A 234 -109.31 113.84 9.08
C LYS A 234 -107.90 113.94 8.49
N GLN A 235 -107.73 113.53 7.24
CA GLN A 235 -107.34 114.43 6.13
C GLN A 235 -106.99 113.60 4.89
N ARG A 236 -107.35 114.17 3.75
CA ARG A 236 -107.49 113.58 2.43
C ARG A 236 -106.28 113.85 1.52
N ARG A 237 -106.13 112.98 0.51
CA ARG A 237 -105.62 113.18 -0.88
C ARG A 237 -104.11 113.47 -1.09
N GLY A 238 -103.51 112.68 -2.00
CA GLY A 238 -103.00 113.23 -3.27
C GLY A 238 -101.52 113.01 -3.65
N ARG A 239 -101.28 112.06 -4.57
CA ARG A 239 -100.41 112.05 -5.78
C ARG A 239 -98.94 112.59 -5.81
N LEU A 240 -98.11 111.78 -6.50
CA LEU A 240 -97.13 112.05 -7.59
C LEU A 240 -95.62 112.31 -7.32
N GLU A 241 -94.82 111.73 -8.25
CA GLU A 241 -93.52 112.14 -8.86
C GLU A 241 -92.20 111.78 -8.12
N MET A 242 -91.30 110.91 -8.65
CA MET A 242 -90.22 111.06 -9.68
C MET A 242 -89.05 111.94 -9.15
N GLU A 243 -87.74 111.68 -9.18
CA GLU A 243 -86.82 110.72 -9.84
C GLU A 243 -85.36 110.93 -9.32
N TYR A 244 -84.43 110.03 -9.74
CA TYR A 244 -82.98 110.24 -10.01
C TYR A 244 -81.95 110.35 -8.83
N THR A 245 -80.72 109.81 -8.83
CA THR A 245 -79.94 108.92 -9.75
C THR A 245 -78.52 108.55 -9.25
N SER A 246 -77.92 107.56 -9.95
CA SER A 246 -76.51 107.49 -10.44
C SER A 246 -75.44 106.92 -9.51
N ASN A 247 -74.43 106.15 -9.95
CA ASN A 247 -74.01 105.51 -11.21
C ASN A 247 -72.79 104.61 -10.81
N LEU A 248 -72.47 103.49 -11.47
CA LEU A 248 -71.68 103.48 -12.71
C LEU A 248 -71.95 102.21 -13.55
N MET A 249 -72.37 102.47 -14.78
CA MET A 249 -72.08 101.72 -16.00
C MET A 249 -70.54 101.58 -16.20
N THR A 250 -69.97 100.61 -16.91
CA THR A 250 -70.21 100.32 -18.33
C THR A 250 -69.68 98.94 -18.79
N PRO A 251 -70.09 98.49 -20.00
CA PRO A 251 -69.80 97.19 -20.61
C PRO A 251 -68.87 97.25 -21.85
N GLU A 252 -68.42 96.06 -22.31
CA GLU A 252 -68.01 95.65 -23.67
C GLU A 252 -66.84 96.39 -24.38
N PRO A 253 -66.27 95.96 -25.56
CA PRO A 253 -66.33 94.68 -26.30
C PRO A 253 -64.97 94.15 -26.85
N VAL A 254 -65.00 92.88 -27.31
CA VAL A 254 -64.32 92.23 -28.47
C VAL A 254 -63.02 92.84 -29.06
N LYS A 255 -61.92 92.05 -29.09
CA LYS A 255 -61.23 91.54 -30.32
C LYS A 255 -59.92 90.79 -30.03
N GLY A 256 -59.93 89.50 -30.40
CA GLY A 256 -58.89 88.80 -31.16
C GLY A 256 -57.45 88.76 -30.64
N LYS A 257 -57.01 87.56 -30.23
CA LYS A 257 -55.74 87.01 -30.72
C LYS A 257 -55.61 85.53 -30.40
N LYS A 258 -55.39 84.77 -31.48
CA LYS A 258 -54.74 83.45 -31.58
C LYS A 258 -55.28 82.36 -30.66
N GLN A 259 -56.11 81.52 -31.27
CA GLN A 259 -56.16 80.07 -31.06
C GLN A 259 -54.74 79.56 -30.77
N SER A 260 -54.43 79.46 -29.48
CA SER A 260 -53.33 78.64 -28.97
C SER A 260 -53.99 77.34 -28.54
N LEU A 261 -53.32 76.24 -28.82
CA LEU A 261 -53.69 74.86 -28.52
C LEU A 261 -54.55 74.78 -27.25
N SER A 262 -55.67 74.06 -27.32
CA SER A 262 -56.67 74.00 -26.26
C SER A 262 -55.98 73.71 -24.91
N LYS A 263 -56.40 74.35 -23.82
CA LYS A 263 -55.86 74.03 -22.48
C LYS A 263 -55.96 72.54 -22.17
N SER A 264 -57.00 71.88 -22.70
CA SER A 264 -57.16 70.42 -22.67
C SER A 264 -56.05 69.66 -23.41
N ASP A 265 -55.53 70.20 -24.52
CA ASP A 265 -54.47 69.58 -25.32
C ASP A 265 -53.11 69.69 -24.60
N MET A 266 -52.85 70.82 -23.93
CA MET A 266 -51.65 70.97 -23.10
C MET A 266 -51.68 70.07 -21.86
N GLU A 267 -52.83 69.95 -21.19
CA GLU A 267 -53.01 69.03 -20.05
C GLU A 267 -52.86 67.56 -20.47
N TYR A 268 -53.45 67.19 -21.62
CA TYR A 268 -53.29 65.87 -22.20
C TYR A 268 -51.83 65.57 -22.56
N GLN A 269 -51.14 66.51 -23.20
CA GLN A 269 -49.74 66.32 -23.60
C GLN A 269 -48.79 66.25 -22.38
N ALA A 270 -49.06 67.01 -21.31
CA ALA A 270 -48.33 66.89 -20.05
C ALA A 270 -48.57 65.54 -19.38
N ALA A 271 -49.81 65.03 -19.36
CA ALA A 271 -50.14 63.72 -18.82
C ALA A 271 -49.46 62.58 -19.60
N VAL A 272 -49.48 62.64 -20.94
CA VAL A 272 -48.80 61.66 -21.80
C VAL A 272 -47.28 61.67 -21.55
N THR A 273 -46.67 62.85 -21.46
CA THR A 273 -45.22 62.98 -21.19
C THR A 273 -44.86 62.40 -19.82
N GLN A 274 -45.69 62.65 -18.80
CA GLN A 274 -45.48 62.09 -17.46
C GLN A 274 -45.60 60.56 -17.42
N ILE A 275 -46.54 59.98 -18.18
CA ILE A 275 -46.69 58.51 -18.31
C ILE A 275 -45.45 57.92 -19.00
N VAL A 276 -45.00 58.55 -20.07
CA VAL A 276 -43.84 58.13 -20.84
C VAL A 276 -42.55 58.21 -20.00
N ASP A 277 -42.38 59.24 -19.17
CA ASP A 277 -41.25 59.35 -18.23
C ASP A 277 -41.31 58.30 -17.12
N LYS A 278 -42.51 57.95 -16.62
CA LYS A 278 -42.69 56.84 -15.69
C LYS A 278 -42.24 55.52 -16.30
N VAL A 279 -42.61 55.25 -17.57
CA VAL A 279 -42.18 54.04 -18.29
C VAL A 279 -40.67 54.04 -18.53
N LYS A 280 -40.09 55.17 -18.95
CA LYS A 280 -38.64 55.33 -19.11
C LYS A 280 -37.89 55.01 -17.82
N ASN A 281 -38.35 55.54 -16.68
CA ASN A 281 -37.75 55.31 -15.38
C ASN A 281 -37.91 53.85 -14.92
N ALA A 282 -39.07 53.24 -15.14
CA ALA A 282 -39.32 51.84 -14.80
C ALA A 282 -38.46 50.86 -15.61
N VAL A 283 -38.23 51.17 -16.89
CA VAL A 283 -37.43 50.37 -17.83
C VAL A 283 -35.93 50.73 -17.76
N GLN A 284 -35.59 51.73 -16.93
CA GLN A 284 -34.23 52.25 -16.68
C GLN A 284 -33.45 52.62 -17.95
N CYS A 285 -34.11 53.24 -18.94
CA CYS A 285 -33.44 53.65 -20.17
C CYS A 285 -33.12 55.16 -20.21
N SER A 286 -32.05 55.50 -20.91
CA SER A 286 -31.57 56.89 -21.02
C SER A 286 -32.40 57.70 -22.01
N HIS A 287 -32.86 57.07 -23.10
CA HIS A 287 -33.69 57.72 -24.12
C HIS A 287 -35.02 56.98 -24.33
N LEU A 288 -36.01 57.73 -24.82
CA LEU A 288 -37.35 57.22 -25.12
C LEU A 288 -37.33 56.14 -26.20
N TRP A 289 -36.45 56.30 -27.17
CA TRP A 289 -36.27 55.40 -28.30
C TRP A 289 -35.78 54.00 -27.88
N ASP A 290 -35.15 53.89 -26.70
CA ASP A 290 -34.59 52.65 -26.18
C ASP A 290 -35.66 51.75 -25.50
N ILE A 291 -36.83 52.31 -25.17
CA ILE A 291 -37.89 51.62 -24.43
C ILE A 291 -38.31 50.35 -25.18
N ALA A 292 -38.56 50.46 -26.49
CA ALA A 292 -38.96 49.33 -27.33
C ALA A 292 -37.87 48.24 -27.38
N GLY A 293 -36.60 48.64 -27.49
CA GLY A 293 -35.47 47.71 -27.51
C GLY A 293 -35.31 46.95 -26.19
N ARG A 294 -35.53 47.63 -25.05
CA ARG A 294 -35.47 46.98 -23.73
C ARG A 294 -36.63 46.04 -23.47
N PHE A 295 -37.85 46.39 -23.88
CA PHE A 295 -38.96 45.43 -23.83
C PHE A 295 -38.73 44.22 -24.71
N LEU A 296 -38.12 44.40 -25.89
CA LEU A 296 -37.75 43.28 -26.75
C LEU A 296 -36.68 42.39 -26.09
N ALA A 297 -35.64 42.99 -25.50
CA ALA A 297 -34.61 42.25 -24.76
C ALA A 297 -35.17 41.54 -23.51
N GLN A 298 -36.09 42.17 -22.79
CA GLN A 298 -36.81 41.58 -21.67
C GLN A 298 -37.68 40.40 -22.12
N LYS A 299 -38.36 40.53 -23.26
CA LYS A 299 -39.13 39.43 -23.85
C LYS A 299 -38.23 38.26 -24.26
N ASN A 300 -37.11 38.53 -24.93
CA ASN A 300 -36.17 37.48 -25.33
C ASN A 300 -35.53 36.78 -24.11
N THR A 301 -35.17 37.54 -23.07
CA THR A 301 -34.66 36.95 -21.82
C THR A 301 -35.72 36.14 -21.10
N GLN A 302 -36.97 36.60 -21.07
CA GLN A 302 -38.11 35.83 -20.57
C GLN A 302 -38.30 34.53 -21.35
N GLU A 303 -38.28 34.57 -22.68
CA GLU A 303 -38.42 33.38 -23.54
C GLU A 303 -37.28 32.39 -23.30
N ASN A 304 -36.03 32.85 -23.19
CA ASN A 304 -34.88 32.00 -22.86
C ASN A 304 -35.00 31.36 -21.48
N LEU A 305 -35.46 32.12 -20.47
CA LEU A 305 -35.69 31.58 -19.13
C LEU A 305 -36.80 30.53 -19.15
N LEU A 306 -37.88 30.75 -19.90
CA LEU A 306 -38.95 29.76 -20.06
C LEU A 306 -38.43 28.46 -20.71
N GLN A 307 -37.63 28.57 -21.76
CA GLN A 307 -36.98 27.41 -22.39
C GLN A 307 -36.08 26.66 -21.41
N GLN A 308 -35.24 27.37 -20.65
CA GLN A 308 -34.40 26.74 -19.62
C GLN A 308 -35.23 26.06 -18.53
N THR A 309 -36.33 26.67 -18.09
CA THR A 309 -37.22 26.03 -17.10
C THR A 309 -37.82 24.74 -17.64
N GLU A 310 -38.19 24.70 -18.92
CA GLU A 310 -38.72 23.50 -19.56
C GLU A 310 -37.65 22.41 -19.67
N GLU A 311 -36.42 22.75 -20.08
CA GLU A 311 -35.27 21.82 -20.13
C GLU A 311 -34.95 21.23 -18.76
N TYR A 312 -34.93 22.05 -17.70
CA TYR A 312 -34.71 21.56 -16.33
C TYR A 312 -35.86 20.69 -15.84
N GLU A 313 -37.11 20.99 -16.21
CA GLU A 313 -38.26 20.17 -15.87
C GLU A 313 -38.19 18.80 -16.57
N GLN A 314 -37.81 18.76 -17.85
CA GLN A 314 -37.58 17.51 -18.58
C GLN A 314 -36.47 16.68 -17.94
N LYS A 315 -35.32 17.30 -17.63
CA LYS A 315 -34.20 16.63 -16.96
C LYS A 315 -34.58 16.10 -15.58
N ARG A 316 -35.43 16.83 -14.83
CA ARG A 316 -35.96 16.37 -13.55
C ARG A 316 -36.82 15.11 -13.73
N LYS A 317 -37.72 15.11 -14.71
CA LYS A 317 -38.57 13.94 -15.03
C LYS A 317 -37.74 12.73 -15.46
N GLU A 318 -36.69 12.93 -16.25
CA GLU A 318 -35.76 11.85 -16.64
C GLU A 318 -35.03 11.25 -15.44
N LEU A 319 -34.49 12.10 -14.55
CA LEU A 319 -33.81 11.64 -13.34
C LEU A 319 -34.76 10.92 -12.39
N GLU A 320 -36.00 11.41 -12.26
CA GLU A 320 -37.04 10.77 -11.44
C GLU A 320 -37.41 9.39 -11.98
N ALA A 321 -37.52 9.23 -13.31
CA ALA A 321 -37.72 7.92 -13.94
C ALA A 321 -36.52 6.97 -13.76
N GLN A 322 -35.29 7.48 -13.84
CA GLN A 322 -34.08 6.69 -13.55
C GLN A 322 -34.04 6.23 -12.09
N LEU A 323 -34.40 7.11 -11.15
CA LEU A 323 -34.47 6.79 -9.74
C LEU A 323 -35.50 5.69 -9.48
N GLN A 324 -36.70 5.78 -10.06
CA GLN A 324 -37.72 4.73 -9.95
C GLN A 324 -37.24 3.39 -10.52
N LYS A 325 -36.51 3.40 -11.65
CA LYS A 325 -35.92 2.19 -12.23
C LYS A 325 -34.88 1.56 -11.30
N LEU A 326 -34.00 2.38 -10.72
CA LEU A 326 -32.98 1.92 -9.77
C LEU A 326 -33.61 1.41 -8.48
N ASP A 327 -34.69 2.03 -8.00
CA ASP A 327 -35.42 1.55 -6.82
C ASP A 327 -36.11 0.20 -7.09
N LEU A 328 -36.65 -0.01 -8.29
CA LEU A 328 -37.16 -1.31 -8.72
C LEU A 328 -36.05 -2.36 -8.79
N GLU A 329 -34.89 -2.04 -9.37
CA GLU A 329 -33.73 -2.94 -9.42
C GLU A 329 -33.21 -3.27 -8.02
N ARG A 330 -33.15 -2.28 -7.13
CA ARG A 330 -32.80 -2.47 -5.72
C ARG A 330 -33.82 -3.33 -5.00
N ALA A 331 -35.12 -3.13 -5.24
CA ALA A 331 -36.17 -3.98 -4.68
C ALA A 331 -36.05 -5.41 -5.22
N VAL A 332 -35.73 -5.57 -6.50
CA VAL A 332 -35.43 -6.87 -7.09
C VAL A 332 -34.25 -7.51 -6.38
N LEU A 333 -33.10 -6.84 -6.24
CA LEU A 333 -31.94 -7.39 -5.54
C LEU A 333 -32.19 -7.67 -4.05
N LYS A 334 -33.00 -6.83 -3.39
CA LYS A 334 -33.32 -6.96 -1.96
C LYS A 334 -34.29 -8.11 -1.69
N PHE A 335 -35.29 -8.31 -2.57
CA PHE A 335 -36.39 -9.26 -2.35
C PHE A 335 -36.34 -10.49 -3.25
N HIS A 336 -35.59 -10.46 -4.35
CA HIS A 336 -35.16 -11.67 -5.07
C HIS A 336 -33.89 -12.21 -4.41
N GLN A 337 -34.02 -12.57 -3.13
CA GLN A 337 -33.44 -13.84 -2.70
C GLN A 337 -34.19 -14.91 -3.49
N SER A 338 -33.60 -15.41 -4.58
CA SER A 338 -34.06 -16.65 -5.18
C SER A 338 -34.12 -17.70 -4.06
N PRO A 339 -35.22 -18.46 -3.90
CA PRO A 339 -35.39 -19.45 -2.84
C PRO A 339 -34.57 -20.71 -3.15
N ASP A 340 -33.28 -20.56 -3.39
CA ASP A 340 -32.29 -21.64 -3.34
C ASP A 340 -31.58 -21.50 -2.00
N VAL A 341 -32.14 -22.14 -0.98
CA VAL A 341 -31.56 -22.24 0.37
C VAL A 341 -30.09 -22.70 0.31
N ASN A 342 -29.76 -23.51 -0.70
CA ASN A 342 -28.41 -23.99 -0.99
C ASN A 342 -27.37 -22.89 -1.29
N LYS A 343 -27.78 -21.70 -1.79
CA LYS A 343 -26.82 -20.61 -2.05
C LYS A 343 -26.50 -19.79 -0.81
N ILE A 344 -27.44 -19.63 0.12
CA ILE A 344 -27.21 -18.89 1.38
C ILE A 344 -26.25 -19.69 2.26
N ASP A 345 -26.42 -21.01 2.33
CA ASP A 345 -25.48 -21.90 3.02
C ASP A 345 -24.13 -21.91 2.30
N SER A 346 -24.10 -21.94 0.96
CA SER A 346 -22.85 -21.83 0.19
C SER A 346 -22.09 -20.52 0.42
N PHE A 347 -22.78 -19.39 0.63
CA PHE A 347 -22.12 -18.11 0.91
C PHE A 347 -21.56 -18.06 2.33
N LYS A 348 -22.29 -18.61 3.31
CA LYS A 348 -21.80 -18.74 4.69
C LYS A 348 -20.61 -19.70 4.78
N ASP A 349 -20.68 -20.84 4.11
CA ASP A 349 -19.58 -21.81 4.02
C ASP A 349 -18.34 -21.17 3.36
N GLN A 350 -18.54 -20.33 2.35
CA GLN A 350 -17.44 -19.60 1.72
C GLN A 350 -16.87 -18.52 2.64
N GLU A 351 -17.71 -17.83 3.42
CA GLU A 351 -17.27 -16.85 4.42
C GLU A 351 -16.47 -17.52 5.55
N GLU A 352 -16.93 -18.68 6.04
CA GLU A 352 -16.21 -19.46 7.05
C GLU A 352 -14.86 -19.96 6.52
N ARG A 353 -14.80 -20.51 5.29
CA ARG A 353 -13.53 -20.89 4.66
C ARG A 353 -12.58 -19.71 4.49
N MET A 354 -13.09 -18.53 4.15
CA MET A 354 -12.24 -17.33 4.05
C MET A 354 -11.71 -16.90 5.42
N LYS A 355 -12.49 -17.05 6.50
CA LYS A 355 -12.04 -16.80 7.86
C LYS A 355 -10.98 -17.80 8.31
N GLU A 356 -11.16 -19.08 8.02
CA GLU A 356 -10.17 -20.13 8.31
C GLU A 356 -8.85 -19.87 7.58
N LEU A 357 -8.90 -19.60 6.26
CA LEU A 357 -7.69 -19.28 5.49
C LEU A 357 -6.99 -18.00 5.98
N LEU A 358 -7.76 -17.01 6.42
CA LEU A 358 -7.21 -15.80 7.01
C LEU A 358 -6.48 -16.11 8.32
N GLU A 359 -7.05 -16.94 9.17
CA GLU A 359 -6.44 -17.31 10.44
C GLU A 359 -5.17 -18.16 10.22
N GLU A 360 -5.20 -19.12 9.31
CA GLU A 360 -4.00 -19.86 8.92
C GLU A 360 -2.90 -18.96 8.33
N ALA A 361 -3.28 -17.94 7.56
CA ALA A 361 -2.32 -16.98 7.00
C ALA A 361 -1.71 -16.10 8.09
N LYS A 362 -2.49 -15.72 9.11
CA LYS A 362 -1.97 -15.00 10.29
C LYS A 362 -1.02 -15.87 11.10
N GLU A 363 -1.38 -17.12 11.39
CA GLU A 363 -0.50 -18.05 12.11
C GLU A 363 0.82 -18.27 11.36
N ARG A 364 0.77 -18.41 10.03
CA ARG A 364 1.97 -18.49 9.18
C ARG A 364 2.80 -17.22 9.26
N LEU A 365 2.17 -16.05 9.18
CA LEU A 365 2.85 -14.76 9.30
C LEU A 365 3.51 -14.60 10.67
N GLU A 366 2.82 -14.97 11.75
CA GLU A 366 3.38 -14.95 13.10
C GLU A 366 4.59 -15.86 13.20
N LEU A 367 4.52 -17.08 12.67
CA LEU A 367 5.63 -18.03 12.70
C LEU A 367 6.86 -17.49 11.93
N GLU A 368 6.66 -16.89 10.75
CA GLU A 368 7.75 -16.25 10.00
C GLU A 368 8.30 -15.01 10.70
N ASN A 369 7.45 -14.19 11.32
CA ASN A 369 7.92 -13.06 12.15
C ASN A 369 8.76 -13.53 13.33
N HIS A 370 8.37 -14.62 14.01
CA HIS A 370 9.18 -15.20 15.08
C HIS A 370 10.55 -15.69 14.58
N LYS A 371 10.63 -16.26 13.37
CA LYS A 371 11.91 -16.63 12.74
C LYS A 371 12.74 -15.40 12.40
N LEU A 372 12.11 -14.37 11.84
CA LEU A 372 12.77 -13.11 11.48
C LEU A 372 13.38 -12.45 12.72
N VAL A 373 12.62 -12.30 13.80
CA VAL A 373 13.11 -11.71 15.06
C VAL A 373 14.30 -12.50 15.62
N LYS A 374 14.26 -13.83 15.57
CA LYS A 374 15.41 -14.67 15.97
C LYS A 374 16.63 -14.43 15.09
N SER A 375 16.44 -14.28 13.78
CA SER A 375 17.52 -14.01 12.84
C SER A 375 18.12 -12.62 13.02
N GLU A 376 17.30 -11.60 13.30
CA GLU A 376 17.72 -10.23 13.61
C GLU A 376 18.51 -10.20 14.92
N GLN A 377 18.04 -10.91 15.95
CA GLN A 377 18.76 -11.03 17.22
C GLN A 377 20.12 -11.74 17.05
N LEU A 378 20.18 -12.78 16.21
CA LEU A 378 21.44 -13.45 15.87
C LEU A 378 22.40 -12.51 15.14
N LEU A 379 21.91 -11.74 14.16
CA LEU A 379 22.70 -10.76 13.42
C LEU A 379 23.26 -9.69 14.36
N LEU A 380 22.42 -9.13 15.24
CA LEU A 380 22.84 -8.16 16.25
C LEU A 380 23.92 -8.73 17.16
N ASN A 381 23.77 -9.98 17.62
CA ASN A 381 24.78 -10.64 18.45
C ASN A 381 26.11 -10.83 17.70
N ILE A 382 26.07 -11.14 16.41
CA ILE A 382 27.26 -11.25 15.56
C ILE A 382 27.93 -9.89 15.38
N GLU A 383 27.16 -8.84 15.06
CA GLU A 383 27.67 -7.47 14.91
C GLU A 383 28.31 -6.96 16.20
N LEU A 384 27.64 -7.16 17.34
CA LEU A 384 28.20 -6.84 18.66
C LEU A 384 29.46 -7.66 18.95
N GLY A 385 29.51 -8.94 18.55
CA GLY A 385 30.70 -9.78 18.66
C GLY A 385 31.88 -9.24 17.84
N ILE A 386 31.62 -8.84 16.60
CA ILE A 386 32.60 -8.24 15.70
C ILE A 386 33.09 -6.92 16.26
N ASP A 387 32.20 -6.06 16.75
CA ASP A 387 32.53 -4.77 17.35
C ASP A 387 33.40 -4.94 18.60
N ASN A 388 33.05 -5.88 19.48
CA ASN A 388 33.85 -6.21 20.64
C ASN A 388 35.25 -6.71 20.27
N LEU A 389 35.37 -7.56 19.25
CA LEU A 389 36.66 -8.04 18.75
C LEU A 389 37.48 -6.89 18.15
N PHE A 390 36.85 -6.05 17.34
CA PHE A 390 37.48 -4.90 16.71
C PHE A 390 38.01 -3.91 17.75
N LEU A 391 37.21 -3.57 18.76
CA LEU A 391 37.61 -2.68 19.86
C LEU A 391 38.79 -3.24 20.67
N ARG A 392 38.87 -4.57 20.87
CA ARG A 392 40.02 -5.19 21.56
C ARG A 392 41.29 -5.15 20.72
N LEU A 393 41.16 -5.31 19.40
CA LEU A 393 42.32 -5.38 18.49
C LEU A 393 42.80 -4.00 18.04
N ILE A 394 41.97 -2.95 18.10
CA ILE A 394 42.30 -1.61 17.56
C ILE A 394 43.60 -1.03 18.13
N SER A 395 43.87 -1.23 19.43
CA SER A 395 45.02 -0.65 20.14
C SER A 395 46.35 -1.37 19.89
N ILE A 396 46.34 -2.49 19.15
CA ILE A 396 47.55 -3.27 18.87
C ILE A 396 48.32 -2.61 17.70
N PRO A 397 49.59 -2.18 17.91
CA PRO A 397 50.37 -1.51 16.87
C PRO A 397 50.90 -2.52 15.83
N LEU A 398 50.77 -2.18 14.54
CA LEU A 398 51.28 -2.98 13.43
C LEU A 398 52.61 -2.41 12.90
N PRO A 399 53.60 -3.24 12.49
CA PRO A 399 54.93 -2.78 12.05
C PRO A 399 54.97 -2.00 10.72
N SER A 400 53.90 -2.00 9.92
CA SER A 400 53.82 -1.25 8.66
C SER A 400 52.39 -0.76 8.45
N GLU A 401 52.14 0.54 8.63
CA GLU A 401 50.82 1.17 8.38
C GLU A 401 50.51 1.38 6.89
N LYS A 402 51.42 1.02 5.97
CA LYS A 402 51.20 1.19 4.53
C LYS A 402 50.34 0.06 3.97
N GLY A 403 49.03 0.32 3.85
CA GLY A 403 48.06 -0.56 3.17
C GLY A 403 46.95 -1.13 4.07
N PHE A 404 46.88 -0.71 5.33
CA PHE A 404 45.80 -1.11 6.24
C PHE A 404 44.69 -0.05 6.23
N PRO A 405 43.41 -0.44 6.15
CA PRO A 405 42.31 0.51 6.32
C PRO A 405 42.41 1.14 7.70
N SER A 406 42.28 2.48 7.76
CA SER A 406 42.31 3.20 9.02
C SER A 406 41.13 2.72 9.89
N PRO A 407 41.24 2.75 11.23
CA PRO A 407 40.08 2.53 12.08
C PRO A 407 38.89 3.43 11.75
N ALA A 408 39.14 4.60 11.14
CA ALA A 408 38.10 5.52 10.64
C ALA A 408 37.36 5.02 9.38
N ASP A 409 37.96 4.11 8.61
CA ASP A 409 37.42 3.58 7.35
C ASP A 409 36.56 2.31 7.55
N SER A 410 36.62 1.69 8.73
CA SER A 410 35.97 0.42 9.05
C SER A 410 34.57 0.63 9.65
N LYS A 411 33.63 1.15 8.85
CA LYS A 411 32.26 1.43 9.29
C LYS A 411 31.36 0.20 9.34
N ASP A 412 31.49 -0.69 8.35
CA ASP A 412 30.65 -1.88 8.20
C ASP A 412 31.23 -3.11 8.92
N ALA A 413 30.36 -4.04 9.34
CA ALA A 413 30.73 -5.26 10.06
C ALA A 413 31.74 -6.11 9.29
N TYR A 414 31.59 -6.19 7.96
CA TYR A 414 32.53 -6.91 7.10
C TYR A 414 33.92 -6.26 7.06
N SER A 415 33.98 -4.92 6.97
CA SER A 415 35.25 -4.18 7.03
C SER A 415 35.95 -4.34 8.38
N LYS A 416 35.19 -4.30 9.48
CA LYS A 416 35.71 -4.57 10.83
C LYS A 416 36.22 -6.00 10.97
N LEU A 417 35.52 -6.99 10.40
CA LEU A 417 35.96 -8.39 10.40
C LEU A 417 37.27 -8.58 9.62
N GLN A 418 37.39 -8.01 8.42
CA GLN A 418 38.64 -8.06 7.64
C GLN A 418 39.81 -7.38 8.37
N TYR A 419 39.53 -6.27 9.09
CA TYR A 419 40.53 -5.62 9.93
C TYR A 419 40.97 -6.54 11.08
N CYS A 420 40.01 -7.20 11.75
CA CYS A 420 40.30 -8.16 12.81
C CYS A 420 41.11 -9.36 12.29
N GLU A 421 40.74 -9.93 11.15
CA GLU A 421 41.43 -11.06 10.51
C GLU A 421 42.92 -10.75 10.28
N LYS A 422 43.21 -9.62 9.63
CA LYS A 422 44.61 -9.21 9.36
C LYS A 422 45.41 -9.00 10.65
N LYS A 423 44.80 -8.41 11.69
CA LYS A 423 45.45 -8.25 13.00
C LYS A 423 45.68 -9.57 13.71
N LEU A 424 44.72 -10.49 13.66
CA LEU A 424 44.85 -11.82 14.24
C LEU A 424 45.94 -12.63 13.54
N ILE A 425 46.05 -12.57 12.21
CA ILE A 425 47.13 -13.22 11.45
C ILE A 425 48.49 -12.66 11.89
N HIS A 426 48.63 -11.34 12.02
CA HIS A 426 49.85 -10.73 12.51
C HIS A 426 50.20 -11.18 13.95
N LEU A 427 49.20 -11.28 14.83
CA LEU A 427 49.42 -11.78 16.20
C LEU A 427 49.82 -13.25 16.20
N ILE A 428 49.23 -14.08 15.34
CA ILE A 428 49.60 -15.50 15.17
C ILE A 428 51.05 -15.59 14.70
N GLU A 429 51.46 -14.80 13.72
CA GLU A 429 52.86 -14.76 13.26
C GLU A 429 53.80 -14.28 14.36
N ARG A 430 53.47 -13.20 15.05
CA ARG A 430 54.27 -12.66 16.16
C ARG A 430 54.38 -13.66 17.30
N THR A 431 53.35 -14.44 17.59
CA THR A 431 53.36 -15.44 18.68
C THR A 431 54.12 -16.71 18.32
N LYS A 432 54.25 -17.07 17.03
CA LYS A 432 55.10 -18.19 16.58
C LYS A 432 56.55 -18.06 17.05
N ASP A 433 57.07 -16.83 17.09
CA ASP A 433 58.43 -16.54 17.58
C ASP A 433 58.59 -16.77 19.09
N TYR A 434 57.48 -16.88 19.84
CA TYR A 434 57.48 -17.13 21.28
C TYR A 434 57.03 -18.55 21.64
N VAL A 435 56.67 -19.41 20.68
CA VAL A 435 56.15 -20.77 20.96
C VAL A 435 57.15 -21.61 21.77
N ASP A 436 58.44 -21.52 21.47
CA ASP A 436 59.49 -22.26 22.21
C ASP A 436 59.78 -21.68 23.62
N ILE A 437 59.48 -20.41 23.88
CA ILE A 437 59.67 -19.76 25.20
C ILE A 437 58.42 -19.90 26.08
N CYS A 438 57.25 -20.04 25.44
CA CYS A 438 55.97 -20.05 26.12
C CYS A 438 55.54 -21.44 26.61
N GLU A 439 56.03 -22.56 26.06
CA GLU A 439 55.63 -23.89 26.55
C GLU A 439 56.11 -24.16 27.99
N GLU A 440 57.38 -23.88 28.33
CA GLU A 440 57.89 -24.08 29.69
C GLU A 440 57.30 -23.10 30.72
N SER A 441 57.05 -21.85 30.31
CA SER A 441 56.47 -20.83 31.19
C SER A 441 54.95 -21.00 31.33
N SER A 442 54.24 -21.40 30.27
CA SER A 442 52.81 -21.70 30.30
C SER A 442 52.51 -22.97 31.08
N GLN A 443 53.37 -24.00 31.05
CA GLN A 443 53.17 -25.17 31.90
C GLN A 443 53.33 -24.80 33.38
N LYS A 444 54.36 -24.03 33.75
CA LYS A 444 54.55 -23.55 35.14
C LYS A 444 53.42 -22.65 35.62
N VAL A 445 52.92 -21.75 34.76
CA VAL A 445 51.80 -20.86 35.08
C VAL A 445 50.48 -21.63 35.13
N LYS A 446 50.29 -22.62 34.26
CA LYS A 446 49.11 -23.51 34.25
C LYS A 446 49.08 -24.37 35.51
N ASP A 447 50.19 -25.00 35.86
CA ASP A 447 50.31 -25.80 37.08
C ASP A 447 50.07 -24.91 38.32
N PHE A 448 50.66 -23.70 38.37
CA PHE A 448 50.43 -22.73 39.45
C PHE A 448 48.97 -22.26 39.55
N LEU A 449 48.31 -21.99 38.40
CA LEU A 449 46.90 -21.59 38.34
C LEU A 449 45.97 -22.75 38.68
N GLU A 450 46.25 -23.99 38.25
CA GLU A 450 45.52 -25.18 38.68
C GLU A 450 45.61 -25.34 40.20
N GLU A 451 46.81 -25.19 40.78
CA GLU A 451 47.03 -25.28 42.23
C GLU A 451 46.32 -24.16 43.01
N THR A 452 46.31 -22.93 42.49
CA THR A 452 45.64 -21.79 43.17
C THR A 452 44.12 -21.75 42.95
N THR A 453 43.61 -22.25 41.82
CA THR A 453 42.17 -22.26 41.52
C THR A 453 41.45 -23.51 42.05
N LEU A 454 42.17 -24.61 42.30
CA LEU A 454 41.66 -25.80 43.01
C LEU A 454 41.04 -25.46 44.37
N HIS A 455 41.45 -24.36 45.00
CA HIS A 455 40.94 -23.91 46.30
C HIS A 455 39.84 -22.84 46.22
N GLN A 456 39.49 -22.34 45.02
CA GLN A 456 38.50 -21.26 44.85
C GLN A 456 37.14 -21.80 44.41
N LYS A 457 36.18 -21.87 45.34
CA LYS A 457 34.81 -22.40 45.12
C LYS A 457 33.91 -21.62 44.15
N HIS A 458 34.30 -20.42 43.74
CA HIS A 458 33.44 -19.46 43.02
C HIS A 458 33.78 -19.33 41.52
N ASN A 459 34.79 -20.05 41.03
CA ASN A 459 35.32 -19.90 39.67
C ASN A 459 35.11 -21.14 38.78
N VAL A 460 34.03 -21.90 39.01
CA VAL A 460 33.60 -22.96 38.10
C VAL A 460 32.47 -22.40 37.24
N ARG A 461 32.72 -22.22 35.93
CA ARG A 461 31.72 -21.70 34.96
C ARG A 461 30.54 -22.66 34.75
N ILE A 462 30.61 -23.84 35.34
CA ILE A 462 29.55 -24.84 35.45
C ILE A 462 29.43 -25.14 36.95
N ALA A 463 28.44 -24.57 37.61
CA ALA A 463 28.05 -25.05 38.92
C ALA A 463 27.52 -26.48 38.74
N PHE A 464 28.24 -27.48 39.25
CA PHE A 464 27.60 -28.76 39.53
C PHE A 464 26.75 -28.53 40.78
N GLU A 465 25.50 -28.18 40.51
CA GLU A 465 24.50 -27.87 41.51
C GLU A 465 23.99 -29.18 42.13
N ASP A 466 24.82 -29.76 42.98
CA ASP A 466 24.41 -30.76 43.97
C ASP A 466 24.14 -30.04 45.30
N ALA A 467 23.09 -29.21 45.34
CA ALA A 467 22.46 -28.82 46.58
C ALA A 467 21.08 -28.24 46.29
N TYR A 468 20.06 -28.91 46.81
CA TYR A 468 18.74 -28.36 47.02
C TYR A 468 18.84 -27.14 47.96
N GLU A 469 18.85 -25.94 47.41
CA GLU A 469 18.57 -24.72 48.18
C GLU A 469 17.62 -23.82 47.38
N ASP A 470 16.37 -23.88 47.81
CA ASP A 470 15.24 -23.05 47.39
C ASP A 470 15.38 -21.68 48.05
N GLU A 471 16.13 -20.77 47.42
CA GLU A 471 16.07 -19.35 47.72
C GLU A 471 15.60 -18.59 46.48
N THR A 472 14.29 -18.59 46.28
CA THR A 472 13.63 -17.64 45.40
C THR A 472 13.67 -16.25 46.06
N GLU A 473 14.58 -15.38 45.59
CA GLU A 473 14.51 -13.94 45.83
C GLU A 473 13.19 -13.39 45.25
N SER A 474 12.19 -13.24 46.13
CA SER A 474 10.92 -12.59 45.81
C SER A 474 11.12 -11.07 45.75
N PHE A 475 11.40 -10.56 44.54
CA PHE A 475 11.18 -9.15 44.24
C PHE A 475 9.67 -8.91 44.10
N GLN A 476 9.05 -8.49 45.20
CA GLN A 476 7.63 -8.21 45.27
C GLN A 476 7.37 -6.75 44.89
N PHE A 477 6.96 -6.51 43.64
CA PHE A 477 6.26 -5.27 43.28
C PHE A 477 4.78 -5.42 43.67
N PRO A 478 4.20 -4.47 44.41
CA PRO A 478 2.78 -4.52 44.73
C PRO A 478 2.02 -3.88 43.58
N ASP A 479 1.39 -4.69 42.71
CA ASP A 479 0.31 -4.17 41.89
C ASP A 479 -0.95 -5.04 41.94
N VAL A 480 -2.03 -4.29 42.03
CA VAL A 480 -3.40 -4.63 42.40
C VAL A 480 -4.12 -5.22 41.18
N GLU A 481 -4.45 -6.51 41.24
CA GLU A 481 -5.70 -7.15 40.81
C GLU A 481 -5.43 -8.66 40.64
N SER A 482 -5.52 -9.38 41.76
CA SER A 482 -5.35 -10.83 41.78
C SER A 482 -6.57 -11.54 41.20
N THR A 483 -6.61 -11.70 39.88
CA THR A 483 -7.32 -12.84 39.28
C THR A 483 -6.63 -14.10 39.82
N PHE A 484 -7.39 -14.96 40.50
CA PHE A 484 -6.87 -16.18 41.11
C PHE A 484 -6.27 -17.10 40.03
N VAL A 485 -4.95 -17.03 39.85
CA VAL A 485 -4.20 -17.94 38.99
C VAL A 485 -3.76 -19.12 39.84
N LEU A 486 -4.26 -20.31 39.51
CA LEU A 486 -3.90 -21.56 40.19
C LEU A 486 -2.39 -21.78 40.08
N SER A 487 -1.73 -21.99 41.22
CA SER A 487 -0.31 -22.34 41.25
C SER A 487 -0.08 -23.70 40.59
N ARG A 488 1.14 -23.94 40.09
CA ARG A 488 1.55 -25.25 39.55
C ARG A 488 1.23 -26.40 40.50
N ASP A 489 1.33 -26.15 41.81
CA ASP A 489 1.03 -27.14 42.83
C ASP A 489 -0.47 -27.35 43.06
N ASP A 490 -1.30 -26.32 42.84
CA ASP A 490 -2.75 -26.46 42.86
C ASP A 490 -3.26 -27.25 41.65
N ILE A 491 -2.65 -27.02 40.47
CA ILE A 491 -2.93 -27.79 39.25
C ILE A 491 -2.51 -29.25 39.44
N LYS A 492 -1.35 -29.51 40.06
CA LYS A 492 -0.91 -30.87 40.40
C LYS A 492 -1.87 -31.55 41.37
N LYS A 493 -2.27 -30.88 42.45
CA LYS A 493 -3.26 -31.41 43.40
C LYS A 493 -4.61 -31.71 42.74
N GLN A 494 -5.08 -30.85 41.83
CA GLN A 494 -6.30 -31.11 41.08
C GLN A 494 -6.16 -32.31 40.14
N SER A 495 -5.01 -32.45 39.48
CA SER A 495 -4.70 -33.60 38.62
C SER A 495 -4.67 -34.90 39.43
N ASP A 496 -4.00 -34.90 40.59
CA ASP A 496 -3.91 -36.07 41.47
C ASP A 496 -5.30 -36.46 42.03
N ASN A 497 -6.12 -35.47 42.40
CA ASN A 497 -7.50 -35.70 42.83
C ASN A 497 -8.39 -36.27 41.70
N LEU A 498 -8.19 -35.84 40.45
CA LEU A 498 -8.87 -36.38 39.28
C LEU A 498 -8.48 -37.84 39.01
N ILE A 499 -7.19 -38.16 39.17
CA ILE A 499 -6.67 -39.52 39.03
C ILE A 499 -7.22 -40.43 40.15
N GLU A 500 -7.22 -39.97 41.40
CA GLU A 500 -7.81 -40.73 42.52
C GLU A 500 -9.32 -40.94 42.37
N ALA A 501 -10.06 -39.93 41.89
CA ALA A 501 -11.50 -40.02 41.66
C ALA A 501 -11.84 -41.04 40.56
N LYS A 502 -10.99 -41.17 39.53
CA LYS A 502 -11.12 -42.17 38.46
C LYS A 502 -10.76 -43.59 38.96
N LEU A 503 -9.83 -43.72 39.90
CA LEU A 503 -9.43 -45.01 40.47
C LEU A 503 -10.40 -45.57 41.53
N LYS A 504 -11.17 -44.71 42.23
CA LYS A 504 -12.12 -45.15 43.28
C LYS A 504 -13.47 -45.70 42.78
N ASN A 505 -13.78 -45.63 41.47
CA ASN A 505 -15.10 -46.00 40.93
C ASN A 505 -15.27 -47.48 40.49
N ASN A 506 -14.58 -48.44 41.11
CA ASN A 506 -14.78 -49.87 40.82
C ASN A 506 -15.01 -50.73 42.08
N LYS A 507 -16.04 -50.40 42.87
CA LYS A 507 -16.66 -51.39 43.77
C LYS A 507 -18.17 -51.45 43.51
N ARG A 508 -18.58 -52.36 42.61
CA ARG A 508 -19.98 -52.80 42.49
C ARG A 508 -20.34 -53.68 43.71
N PRO A 509 -21.56 -53.58 44.26
CA PRO A 509 -21.99 -54.40 45.39
C PRO A 509 -22.29 -55.83 44.92
N LYS A 510 -21.85 -56.83 45.69
CA LYS A 510 -22.21 -58.24 45.47
C LYS A 510 -23.65 -58.49 45.94
N LYS A 511 -24.48 -59.08 45.07
CA LYS A 511 -25.74 -59.74 45.43
C LYS A 511 -25.51 -61.26 45.44
N LYS A 512 -26.03 -61.87 46.51
CA LYS A 512 -26.07 -63.30 46.90
C LYS A 512 -24.77 -63.89 47.44
#